data_AF-A0A916VUW6-F1
#
_entry.id   AF-A0A916VUW6-F1
#
_cell.length_a   1.000
_cell.length_b   1.000
_cell.length_c   1.000
_cell.angle_alpha   90.00
_cell.angle_beta   90.00
_cell.angle_gamma   90.00
#
_symmetry.space_group_name_H-M   'P 1'
#
loop_
_entity.id
_entity.type
_entity.pdbx_description
1 polymer ?
#
loop_
_entity_poly.entity_id
_entity_poly.type
_entity_poly.pdbx_seq_one_letter_code
_entity_poly.pdbx_strand_id
1 'polypeptide(L)'
;MTNPVRHLAAPAFALVLAFGSAAPAIAFNDIPDEADFLLWCASAFHLMGIVTENNTESENFLIASEVLLDMAANELIAADIAEEEIIGLVGIYDERLVAEFEAGADLSYTADECLAAF
;
A
#
# COMPACT_ATOMS: atom_id res chain seq x y z
N MET A 1 -62.84 -29.05 -5.73
CA MET A 1 -62.25 -28.61 -7.01
C MET A 1 -60.76 -28.47 -6.80
N THR A 2 -60.01 -29.37 -7.45
CA THR A 2 -58.56 -29.57 -7.37
C THR A 2 -57.79 -28.45 -8.05
N ASN A 3 -56.70 -27.98 -7.45
CA ASN A 3 -55.66 -27.26 -8.19
C ASN A 3 -54.27 -27.65 -7.66
N PRO A 4 -53.33 -28.10 -8.51
CA PRO A 4 -52.03 -28.60 -8.11
C PRO A 4 -50.98 -27.49 -8.15
N VAL A 5 -50.22 -27.30 -7.07
CA VAL A 5 -49.04 -26.43 -7.09
C VAL A 5 -47.83 -27.25 -7.50
N ARG A 6 -47.27 -26.86 -8.65
CA ARG A 6 -46.13 -27.42 -9.37
C ARG A 6 -44.87 -27.45 -8.50
N HIS A 7 -44.22 -28.61 -8.46
CA HIS A 7 -42.83 -28.74 -8.04
C HIS A 7 -41.93 -28.04 -9.08
N LEU A 8 -41.39 -26.89 -8.73
CA LEU A 8 -40.29 -26.26 -9.48
C LEU A 8 -38.98 -26.88 -8.99
N ALA A 9 -38.37 -27.69 -9.85
CA ALA A 9 -37.01 -28.16 -9.70
C ALA A 9 -36.05 -26.96 -9.84
N ALA A 10 -35.28 -26.68 -8.79
CA ALA A 10 -34.19 -25.71 -8.84
C ALA A 10 -32.95 -26.36 -9.49
N PRO A 11 -32.38 -25.81 -10.57
CA PRO A 11 -31.07 -26.23 -11.04
C PRO A 11 -29.99 -25.67 -10.12
N ALA A 12 -29.23 -26.58 -9.50
CA ALA A 12 -28.02 -26.27 -8.76
C ALA A 12 -26.96 -25.71 -9.72
N PHE A 13 -26.77 -24.39 -9.70
CA PHE A 13 -25.61 -23.74 -10.30
C PHE A 13 -24.42 -23.91 -9.33
N ALA A 14 -23.68 -25.00 -9.50
CA ALA A 14 -22.38 -25.17 -8.87
C ALA A 14 -21.35 -24.37 -9.68
N LEU A 15 -21.15 -23.11 -9.32
CA LEU A 15 -20.05 -22.30 -9.82
C LEU A 15 -18.79 -22.70 -9.04
N VAL A 16 -17.99 -23.61 -9.60
CA VAL A 16 -16.65 -23.92 -9.11
C VAL A 16 -15.72 -22.79 -9.56
N LEU A 17 -15.52 -21.80 -8.69
CA LEU A 17 -14.42 -20.83 -8.80
C LEU A 17 -13.16 -21.53 -8.27
N ALA A 18 -12.36 -22.08 -9.17
CA ALA A 18 -11.03 -22.58 -8.84
C ALA A 18 -9.98 -21.84 -9.66
N PHE A 19 -8.87 -21.54 -8.99
CA PHE A 19 -7.60 -21.03 -9.50
C PHE A 19 -7.49 -19.52 -9.69
N GLY A 20 -7.66 -18.78 -8.58
CA GLY A 20 -6.81 -17.62 -8.36
C GLY A 20 -5.45 -18.12 -7.87
N SER A 21 -4.41 -17.97 -8.68
CA SER A 21 -3.02 -18.11 -8.24
C SER A 21 -2.75 -17.03 -7.21
N ALA A 22 -2.92 -17.38 -5.93
CA ALA A 22 -2.48 -16.53 -4.83
C ALA A 22 -0.95 -16.45 -4.90
N ALA A 23 -0.44 -15.39 -5.51
CA ALA A 23 0.88 -14.91 -5.12
C ALA A 23 0.82 -14.64 -3.61
N PRO A 24 1.88 -14.96 -2.84
CA PRO A 24 1.94 -14.54 -1.46
C PRO A 24 1.78 -13.02 -1.44
N ALA A 25 0.65 -12.55 -0.89
CA ALA A 25 0.55 -11.17 -0.50
C ALA A 25 1.40 -11.03 0.76
N ILE A 26 2.42 -10.18 0.72
CA ILE A 26 3.17 -9.81 1.92
C ILE A 26 2.15 -9.33 2.95
N ALA A 27 2.13 -9.96 4.11
CA ALA A 27 1.42 -9.36 5.22
C ALA A 27 2.27 -8.16 5.66
N PHE A 28 1.68 -6.98 5.81
CA PHE A 28 2.36 -5.78 6.33
C PHE A 28 3.24 -6.04 7.58
N ASN A 29 2.91 -7.09 8.35
CA ASN A 29 3.66 -7.52 9.53
C ASN A 29 5.08 -8.05 9.26
N ASP A 30 5.46 -8.27 8.00
CA ASP A 30 6.79 -8.77 7.62
C ASP A 30 7.76 -7.63 7.22
N ILE A 31 7.30 -6.38 7.17
CA ILE A 31 8.13 -5.21 6.89
C ILE A 31 8.83 -4.75 8.18
N PRO A 32 10.17 -4.59 8.20
CA PRO A 32 10.87 -4.03 9.35
C PRO A 32 10.39 -2.62 9.70
N ASP A 33 10.33 -2.28 11.00
CA ASP A 33 9.83 -0.99 11.48
C ASP A 33 10.52 0.21 10.80
N GLU A 34 11.84 0.13 10.58
CA GLU A 34 12.60 1.18 9.89
C GLU A 34 12.18 1.29 8.41
N ALA A 35 11.97 0.16 7.73
CA ALA A 35 11.49 0.16 6.36
C ALA A 35 10.04 0.69 6.26
N ASP A 36 9.16 0.36 7.23
CA ASP A 36 7.78 0.89 7.29
C ASP A 36 7.80 2.42 7.43
N PHE A 37 8.62 2.92 8.36
CA PHE A 37 8.81 4.34 8.57
C PHE A 37 9.32 5.06 7.30
N LEU A 38 10.39 4.54 6.69
CA LEU A 38 10.99 5.12 5.49
C LEU A 38 10.04 5.10 4.29
N LEU A 39 9.32 3.99 4.07
CA LEU A 39 8.33 3.87 2.99
C LEU A 39 7.18 4.85 3.19
N TRP A 40 6.67 4.98 4.42
CA TRP A 40 5.59 5.93 4.71
C TRP A 40 6.04 7.37 4.47
N CYS A 41 7.23 7.74 4.96
CA CYS A 41 7.76 9.09 4.76
C CYS A 41 8.08 9.38 3.29
N ALA A 42 8.60 8.40 2.55
CA ALA A 42 8.81 8.52 1.11
C ALA A 42 7.49 8.81 0.39
N SER A 43 6.44 8.04 0.65
CA SER A 43 5.09 8.27 0.11
C SER A 43 4.55 9.66 0.47
N ALA A 44 4.78 10.12 1.71
CA ALA A 44 4.38 11.47 2.13
C ALA A 44 5.05 12.56 1.29
N PHE A 45 6.36 12.47 1.09
CA PHE A 45 7.07 13.42 0.24
C PHE A 45 6.68 13.29 -1.24
N HIS A 46 6.49 12.07 -1.75
CA HIS A 46 6.04 11.84 -3.12
C HIS A 46 4.70 12.55 -3.39
N LEU A 47 3.70 12.34 -2.52
CA LEU A 47 2.39 12.99 -2.65
C LEU A 47 2.50 14.51 -2.54
N MET A 48 3.29 15.04 -1.59
CA MET A 48 3.54 16.48 -1.46
C MET A 48 4.18 17.07 -2.73
N GLY A 49 5.14 16.34 -3.31
CA GLY A 49 5.79 16.71 -4.56
C GLY A 49 4.84 16.80 -5.75
N ILE A 50 3.83 15.93 -5.79
CA ILE A 50 2.82 15.94 -6.87
C ILE A 50 1.80 17.08 -6.71
N VAL A 51 1.42 17.41 -5.47
CA VAL A 51 0.32 18.38 -5.23
C VAL A 51 0.79 19.83 -5.12
N THR A 52 2.08 20.08 -4.84
CA THR A 52 2.58 21.45 -4.74
C THR A 52 2.62 22.14 -6.11
N GLU A 53 2.21 23.41 -6.15
CA GLU A 53 2.23 24.23 -7.37
C GLU A 53 3.61 24.89 -7.62
N ASN A 54 4.54 24.73 -6.68
CA ASN A 54 5.90 25.27 -6.79
C ASN A 54 6.86 24.20 -7.33
N ASN A 55 7.37 24.39 -8.55
CA ASN A 55 8.28 23.42 -9.18
C ASN A 55 9.52 23.10 -8.36
N THR A 56 10.17 24.09 -7.73
CA THR A 56 11.37 23.83 -6.93
C THR A 56 11.05 23.04 -5.68
N GLU A 57 9.90 23.31 -5.06
CA GLU A 57 9.44 22.57 -3.90
C GLU A 57 9.03 21.14 -4.28
N SER A 58 8.34 20.97 -5.42
CA SER A 58 7.99 19.69 -6.01
C SER A 58 9.23 18.81 -6.22
N GLU A 59 10.25 19.36 -6.90
CA GLU A 59 11.52 18.67 -7.14
C GLU A 59 12.21 18.26 -5.84
N ASN A 60 12.26 19.16 -4.85
CA ASN A 60 12.88 18.84 -3.55
C ASN A 60 12.16 17.69 -2.83
N PHE A 61 10.83 17.67 -2.86
CA PHE A 61 10.05 16.59 -2.25
C PHE A 61 10.22 15.26 -3.00
N LEU A 62 10.22 15.28 -4.33
CA LEU A 62 10.45 14.06 -5.11
C LEU A 62 11.86 13.49 -4.87
N ILE A 63 12.88 14.35 -4.80
CA ILE A 63 14.24 13.92 -4.44
C ILE A 63 14.28 13.31 -3.03
N ALA A 64 13.63 13.95 -2.05
CA ALA A 64 13.57 13.42 -0.69
C ALA A 64 12.88 12.04 -0.66
N SER A 65 11.78 11.89 -1.41
CA SER A 65 11.11 10.59 -1.58
C SER A 65 12.04 9.54 -2.16
N GLU A 66 12.77 9.85 -3.24
CA GLU A 66 13.69 8.90 -3.88
C GLU A 66 14.79 8.42 -2.92
N VAL A 67 15.39 9.35 -2.16
CA VAL A 67 16.42 9.01 -1.16
C VAL A 67 15.87 8.06 -0.09
N LEU A 68 14.67 8.33 0.41
CA LEU A 68 14.03 7.48 1.44
C LEU A 68 13.64 6.11 0.88
N LEU A 69 13.21 6.03 -0.39
CA LEU A 69 12.95 4.75 -1.06
C LEU A 69 14.22 3.92 -1.20
N ASP A 70 15.35 4.54 -1.54
CA ASP A 70 16.64 3.85 -1.60
C ASP A 70 17.05 3.33 -0.21
N MET A 71 16.84 4.12 0.85
CA MET A 71 17.09 3.69 2.23
C MET A 71 16.19 2.53 2.63
N ALA A 72 14.87 2.62 2.36
CA ALA A 72 13.92 1.55 2.63
C ALA A 72 14.29 0.27 1.89
N ALA A 73 14.67 0.36 0.61
CA ALA A 73 15.11 -0.79 -0.17
C ALA A 73 16.31 -1.51 0.48
N ASN A 74 17.27 -0.76 1.03
CA ASN A 74 18.40 -1.36 1.75
C ASN A 74 17.95 -2.12 3.01
N GLU A 75 17.02 -1.57 3.78
CA GLU A 75 16.46 -2.23 4.97
C GLU A 75 15.68 -3.51 4.60
N LEU A 76 14.90 -3.46 3.52
CA LEU A 76 14.14 -4.62 3.02
C LEU A 76 15.07 -5.73 2.49
N ILE A 77 16.10 -5.36 1.73
CA ILE A 77 17.12 -6.30 1.25
C ILE A 77 17.88 -6.92 2.43
N ALA A 78 18.23 -6.12 3.44
CA ALA A 78 18.90 -6.61 4.65
C ALA A 78 18.03 -7.58 5.48
N ALA A 79 16.71 -7.48 5.33
CA ALA A 79 15.72 -8.39 5.92
C ALA A 79 15.41 -9.62 5.05
N ASP A 80 16.17 -9.87 3.97
CA ASP A 80 15.98 -10.97 3.03
C ASP A 80 14.59 -10.96 2.32
N ILE A 81 13.97 -9.78 2.17
CA ILE A 81 12.72 -9.63 1.40
C ILE A 81 13.04 -9.64 -0.09
N ALA A 82 12.27 -10.40 -0.89
CA ALA A 82 12.54 -10.57 -2.31
C ALA A 82 12.33 -9.27 -3.09
N GLU A 83 13.11 -9.03 -4.15
CA GLU A 83 12.94 -7.83 -4.97
C GLU A 83 11.53 -7.75 -5.59
N GLU A 84 10.97 -8.89 -5.99
CA GLU A 84 9.60 -8.96 -6.51
C GLU A 84 8.53 -8.59 -5.48
N GLU A 85 8.84 -8.76 -4.20
CA GLU A 85 8.01 -8.39 -3.06
C GLU A 85 8.14 -6.89 -2.74
N ILE A 86 9.32 -6.31 -2.95
CA ILE A 86 9.56 -4.87 -2.82
C ILE A 86 8.81 -4.09 -3.92
N ILE A 87 8.75 -4.66 -5.13
CA ILE A 87 8.03 -4.08 -6.26
C ILE A 87 6.54 -3.93 -5.92
N GLY A 88 6.11 -2.68 -5.76
CA GLY A 88 4.72 -2.32 -5.48
C GLY A 88 4.46 -1.85 -4.05
N LEU A 89 5.42 -1.96 -3.14
CA LEU A 89 5.26 -1.41 -1.79
C LEU A 89 5.00 0.10 -1.83
N VAL A 90 5.66 0.86 -2.70
CA VAL A 90 5.42 2.31 -2.82
C VAL A 90 3.95 2.64 -3.07
N GLY A 91 3.29 1.93 -4.00
CA GLY A 91 1.87 2.15 -4.28
C GLY A 91 0.98 1.77 -3.09
N ILE A 92 1.33 0.72 -2.36
CA ILE A 92 0.64 0.29 -1.15
C ILE A 92 0.75 1.37 -0.04
N TYR A 93 1.90 2.00 0.13
CA TYR A 93 2.11 3.05 1.12
C TYR A 93 1.47 4.38 0.71
N ASP A 94 1.46 4.72 -0.58
CA ASP A 94 0.69 5.85 -1.09
C ASP A 94 -0.82 5.68 -0.78
N GLU A 95 -1.38 4.49 -1.03
CA GLU A 95 -2.77 4.18 -0.71
C GLU A 95 -3.04 4.20 0.81
N ARG A 96 -2.14 3.64 1.62
CA ARG A 96 -2.23 3.70 3.09
C ARG A 96 -2.25 5.14 3.59
N LEU A 97 -1.33 5.97 3.11
CA LEU A 97 -1.22 7.36 3.52
C LEU A 97 -2.48 8.15 3.18
N VAL A 98 -3.01 7.99 1.97
CA VAL A 98 -4.29 8.61 1.58
C VAL A 98 -5.42 8.16 2.50
N ALA A 99 -5.50 6.86 2.81
CA ALA A 99 -6.51 6.34 3.71
C ALA A 99 -6.40 6.90 5.15
N GLU A 100 -5.19 7.09 5.66
CA GLU A 100 -4.94 7.71 6.97
C GLU A 100 -5.40 9.19 6.99
N PHE A 101 -5.09 9.95 5.93
CA PHE A 101 -5.58 11.32 5.78
C PHE A 101 -7.12 11.40 5.70
N GLU A 102 -7.75 10.51 4.92
CA GLU A 102 -9.20 10.48 4.76
C GLU A 102 -9.94 10.05 6.03
N ALA A 103 -9.33 9.15 6.82
CA ALA A 103 -9.89 8.70 8.09
C ALA A 103 -9.94 9.82 9.14
N GLY A 104 -9.12 10.87 8.99
CA GLY A 104 -9.00 11.96 9.96
C GLY A 104 -8.50 11.50 11.33
N ALA A 105 -7.82 10.36 11.36
CA ALA A 105 -7.16 9.81 12.55
C ALA A 105 -5.77 10.43 12.74
N ASP A 106 -5.12 10.09 13.85
CA ASP A 106 -3.69 10.37 14.00
C ASP A 106 -2.91 9.60 12.92
N LEU A 107 -2.04 10.32 12.20
CA LEU A 107 -1.16 9.73 11.19
C LEU A 107 -0.18 8.76 11.85
N SER A 108 0.23 7.71 11.11
CA SER A 108 1.23 6.76 11.60
C SER A 108 2.54 7.46 11.99
N TYR A 109 2.93 8.47 11.21
CA TYR A 109 4.11 9.29 11.46
C TYR A 109 3.81 10.77 11.19
N THR A 110 4.56 11.65 11.84
CA THR A 110 4.44 13.10 11.73
C THR A 110 5.42 13.67 10.71
N ALA A 111 5.16 14.88 10.23
CA ALA A 111 6.07 15.58 9.33
C ALA A 111 7.46 15.81 9.97
N ASP A 112 7.51 16.11 11.27
CA ASP A 112 8.77 16.32 11.99
C ASP A 112 9.59 15.03 12.09
N GLU A 113 8.93 13.87 12.23
CA GLU A 113 9.61 12.57 12.18
C GLU A 113 10.18 12.31 10.80
N CYS A 114 9.41 12.51 9.73
CA CYS A 114 9.89 12.31 8.36
C CYS A 114 11.03 13.26 7.97
N LEU A 115 11.04 14.50 8.47
CA LEU A 115 12.14 15.44 8.28
C LEU A 115 13.40 15.05 9.05
N ALA A 116 13.29 14.23 10.09
CA ALA A 116 14.43 13.73 10.86
C ALA A 116 15.05 12.45 10.28
N ALA A 117 14.45 11.89 9.21
CA ALA A 117 14.90 10.66 8.57
C ALA A 117 16.14 10.86 7.66
N PHE A 118 16.53 12.10 7.37
CA PHE A 118 17.67 12.46 6.49
C PHE A 118 18.38 13.74 6.96
#